data_AF-A0A4U1CQA9-F1
#
_entry.id   AF-A0A4U1CQA9-F1
#
_cell.length_a   1.000
_cell.length_b   1.000
_cell.length_c   1.000
_cell.angle_alpha   90.00
_cell.angle_beta   90.00
_cell.angle_gamma   90.00
#
_symmetry.space_group_name_H-M   'P 1'
#
loop_
_entity.id
_entity.type
_entity.pdbx_description
1 polymer ?
#
loop_
_entity_poly.entity_id
_entity_poly.type
_entity_poly.pdbx_seq_one_letter_code
_entity_poly.pdbx_strand_id
1 'polypeptide(L)'
;MQKLGLAKKVALPPDEEFISFIAEAMELNEKGIKVVAPKSERPKVLETPDYFLAKLEQNPQAKSDSFRKEYIAWINEAKTEATRQKRIDEALEWIAEGKLRFWKYMK
;
A
#
# COMPACT_ATOMS: atom_id res chain seq x y z
N MET A 1 -8.87 -15.19 14.25
CA MET A 1 -7.40 -15.15 14.39
C MET A 1 -6.77 -15.43 13.02
N GLN A 2 -6.52 -14.39 12.20
CA GLN A 2 -5.71 -14.55 10.99
C GLN A 2 -4.23 -14.57 11.40
N LYS A 3 -3.51 -15.65 11.07
CA LYS A 3 -2.06 -15.73 11.23
C LYS A 3 -1.40 -15.40 9.90
N LEU A 4 -0.80 -14.21 9.79
CA LEU A 4 0.32 -14.01 8.87
C LEU A 4 1.52 -14.76 9.43
N GLY A 5 2.17 -15.61 8.64
CA GLY A 5 3.29 -16.41 9.12
C GLY A 5 4.10 -17.08 8.01
N LEU A 6 5.23 -16.44 7.69
CA LEU A 6 6.45 -16.98 7.09
C LEU A 6 6.40 -17.45 5.62
N ALA A 7 7.20 -16.78 4.80
CA ALA A 7 7.64 -17.28 3.50
C ALA A 7 8.20 -18.70 3.67
N LYS A 8 7.47 -19.69 3.14
CA LYS A 8 7.97 -21.07 3.04
C LYS A 8 9.21 -21.02 2.14
N LYS A 9 10.34 -21.56 2.61
CA LYS A 9 11.37 -22.05 1.69
C LYS A 9 10.69 -23.16 0.88
N VAL A 10 10.21 -22.82 -0.30
CA VAL A 10 9.63 -23.79 -1.22
C VAL A 10 10.79 -24.68 -1.65
N ALA A 11 10.74 -25.95 -1.26
CA ALA A 11 11.67 -26.93 -1.78
C ALA A 11 11.47 -27.02 -3.30
N LEU A 12 12.58 -27.12 -4.04
CA LEU A 12 12.49 -27.31 -5.48
C LEU A 12 11.73 -28.61 -5.78
N PRO A 13 10.86 -28.63 -6.78
CA PRO A 13 10.22 -29.86 -7.23
C PRO A 13 11.29 -30.84 -7.74
N PRO A 14 10.99 -32.15 -7.79
CA PRO A 14 11.87 -33.14 -8.40
C PRO A 14 12.27 -32.74 -9.84
N ASP A 15 13.46 -33.15 -10.28
CA ASP A 15 14.02 -32.76 -11.58
C ASP A 15 13.06 -33.02 -12.75
N GLU A 16 12.30 -34.13 -12.72
CA GLU A 16 11.31 -34.48 -13.73
C GLU A 16 10.18 -33.45 -13.85
N GLU A 17 9.65 -32.99 -12.71
CA GLU A 17 8.63 -31.94 -12.65
C GLU A 17 9.21 -30.57 -13.05
N PHE A 18 10.47 -30.31 -12.70
CA PHE A 18 11.12 -29.08 -13.10
C PHE A 18 11.35 -29.00 -14.62
N ILE A 19 11.74 -30.11 -15.24
CA ILE A 19 11.91 -30.22 -16.69
C ILE A 19 10.58 -30.03 -17.41
N SER A 20 9.47 -30.56 -16.89
CA SER A 20 8.15 -30.39 -17.50
C SER A 20 7.71 -28.92 -17.50
N PHE A 21 7.96 -28.17 -16.41
CA PHE A 21 7.70 -26.74 -16.36
C PHE A 21 8.53 -25.93 -17.37
N ILE A 22 9.78 -26.32 -17.60
CA ILE A 22 10.63 -25.68 -18.61
C ILE A 22 10.06 -25.92 -20.02
N ALA A 23 9.66 -27.15 -20.34
CA ALA A 23 9.07 -27.49 -21.63
C ALA A 23 7.76 -26.73 -21.86
N GLU A 24 6.89 -26.65 -20.85
CA GLU A 24 5.66 -25.87 -20.91
C GLU A 24 5.93 -24.38 -21.12
N ALA A 25 6.91 -23.80 -20.41
CA ALA A 25 7.30 -22.40 -20.59
C ALA A 25 7.86 -22.13 -22.00
N MET A 26 8.61 -23.06 -22.59
CA MET A 26 9.08 -22.98 -23.98
C MET A 26 7.91 -22.98 -24.96
N GLU A 27 6.95 -23.90 -24.80
CA GLU A 27 5.77 -23.99 -25.66
C GLU A 27 4.90 -22.72 -25.59
N LEU A 28 4.72 -22.15 -24.40
CA LEU A 28 3.99 -20.89 -24.21
C LEU A 28 4.68 -19.72 -24.92
N ASN A 29 6.02 -19.66 -24.89
CA ASN A 29 6.80 -18.64 -25.58
C ASN A 29 6.73 -18.80 -27.11
N GLU A 30 6.84 -20.03 -27.63
CA GLU A 30 6.70 -20.34 -29.06
C GLU A 30 5.30 -19.98 -29.59
N LYS A 31 4.25 -20.24 -28.80
CA LYS A 31 2.87 -19.84 -29.11
C LYS A 31 2.62 -18.33 -28.96
N GLY A 32 3.60 -17.56 -28.50
CA GLY A 32 3.49 -16.12 -28.27
C GLY A 32 2.52 -15.76 -27.13
N ILE A 33 2.19 -16.70 -26.25
CA ILE A 33 1.23 -16.52 -25.16
C ILE A 33 1.94 -15.82 -24.00
N LYS A 34 1.71 -14.51 -23.88
CA LYS A 34 2.17 -13.74 -22.71
C LYS A 34 1.24 -13.99 -21.54
N VAL A 35 1.76 -14.62 -20.48
CA VAL A 35 1.05 -14.74 -19.21
C VAL A 35 0.84 -13.33 -18.64
N VAL A 36 -0.40 -12.86 -18.68
CA VAL A 36 -0.76 -11.59 -18.06
C VAL A 36 -0.83 -11.84 -16.56
N ALA A 37 0.12 -11.27 -15.81
CA ALA A 37 0.05 -11.30 -14.36
C ALA A 37 -1.33 -10.75 -13.93
N PRO A 38 -2.03 -11.42 -13.00
CA PRO A 38 -3.28 -10.89 -12.47
C PRO A 38 -2.99 -9.49 -11.94
N LYS A 39 -3.73 -8.49 -12.43
CA LYS A 39 -3.66 -7.14 -11.88
C LYS A 39 -3.97 -7.26 -10.40
N SER A 40 -3.00 -6.91 -9.55
CA SER A 40 -3.29 -6.73 -8.15
C SER A 40 -4.48 -5.79 -8.04
N GLU A 41 -5.47 -6.18 -7.25
CA GLU A 41 -6.56 -5.28 -6.90
C GLU A 41 -5.90 -4.02 -6.34
N ARG A 42 -6.03 -2.90 -7.07
CA ARG A 42 -5.42 -1.64 -6.65
C ARG A 42 -5.85 -1.40 -5.20
N PRO A 43 -4.91 -1.08 -4.29
CA PRO A 43 -5.25 -0.87 -2.91
C PRO A 43 -6.39 0.13 -2.85
N LYS A 44 -7.48 -0.27 -2.18
CA LYS A 44 -8.73 0.45 -2.05
C LYS A 44 -8.44 1.93 -1.90
N VAL A 45 -8.92 2.74 -2.84
CA VAL A 45 -8.73 4.18 -2.78
C VAL A 45 -9.40 4.63 -1.49
N LEU A 46 -8.60 5.01 -0.50
CA LEU A 46 -9.12 5.65 0.70
C LEU A 46 -9.61 7.01 0.24
N GLU A 47 -10.93 7.17 0.17
CA GLU A 47 -11.55 8.45 -0.12
C GLU A 47 -11.09 9.45 0.95
N THR A 48 -10.67 10.63 0.51
CA THR A 48 -10.19 11.66 1.40
C THR A 48 -11.41 12.32 2.03
N PRO A 49 -11.59 12.27 3.36
CA PRO A 49 -12.77 12.85 3.99
C PRO A 49 -12.83 14.37 3.77
N ASP A 50 -14.03 14.93 3.61
CA ASP A 50 -14.24 16.35 3.30
C ASP A 50 -13.58 17.29 4.31
N TYR A 51 -13.62 16.93 5.60
CA TYR A 51 -13.00 17.70 6.68
C TYR A 51 -11.47 17.77 6.55
N PHE A 52 -10.84 16.76 5.94
CA PHE A 52 -9.39 16.72 5.72
C PHE A 52 -9.02 17.40 4.40
N LEU A 53 -9.84 17.24 3.35
CA LEU A 53 -9.71 17.97 2.08
C LEU A 53 -9.72 19.48 2.31
N ALA A 54 -10.70 19.99 3.07
CA ALA A 54 -10.83 21.43 3.35
C ALA A 54 -9.55 22.01 3.99
N LYS A 55 -8.87 21.23 4.82
CA LYS A 55 -7.62 21.64 5.48
C LYS A 55 -6.39 21.49 4.58
N LEU A 56 -6.37 20.46 3.71
CA LEU A 56 -5.33 20.30 2.69
C LEU A 56 -5.38 21.40 1.62
N GLU A 57 -6.57 21.89 1.28
CA GLU A 57 -6.70 23.01 0.35
C GLU A 57 -6.10 24.31 0.89
N GLN A 58 -6.21 24.53 2.20
CA GLN A 58 -5.61 25.66 2.90
C GLN A 58 -4.09 25.55 3.01
N ASN A 59 -3.51 24.37 2.80
CA ASN A 59 -2.08 24.13 2.98
C ASN A 59 -1.45 23.49 1.72
N PRO A 60 -1.03 24.31 0.73
CA PRO A 60 -0.54 23.83 -0.56
C PRO A 60 0.66 22.89 -0.46
N GLN A 61 1.49 23.08 0.57
CA GLN A 61 2.66 22.23 0.83
C GLN A 61 2.26 20.77 1.10
N ALA A 62 1.04 20.54 1.60
CA ALA A 62 0.54 19.20 1.92
C ALA A 62 -0.22 18.51 0.76
N LYS A 63 -0.32 19.14 -0.43
CA LYS A 63 -1.13 18.64 -1.55
C LYS A 63 -0.51 17.49 -2.36
N SER A 64 0.78 17.20 -2.25
CA SER A 64 1.44 16.23 -3.15
C SER A 64 1.77 14.86 -2.55
N ASP A 65 1.35 14.60 -1.31
CA ASP A 65 1.97 13.53 -0.55
C ASP A 65 1.50 12.11 -0.92
N SER A 66 2.47 11.26 -1.28
CA SER A 66 2.34 9.81 -1.48
C SER A 66 1.88 9.07 -0.23
N PHE A 67 2.06 9.67 0.96
CA PHE A 67 1.72 9.08 2.26
C PHE A 67 0.36 9.53 2.82
N ARG A 68 -0.44 10.21 2.00
CA ARG A 68 -1.78 10.67 2.38
C ARG A 68 -2.68 9.55 2.87
N LYS A 69 -2.55 8.34 2.32
CA LYS A 69 -3.41 7.19 2.65
C LYS A 69 -3.25 6.78 4.12
N GLU A 70 -2.02 6.76 4.62
CA GLU A 70 -1.69 6.41 6.01
C GLU A 70 -2.25 7.44 6.99
N TYR A 71 -2.22 8.73 6.62
CA TYR A 71 -2.81 9.81 7.40
C TYR A 71 -4.34 9.74 7.42
N ILE A 72 -4.99 9.51 6.26
CA ILE A 72 -6.45 9.33 6.20
C ILE A 72 -6.90 8.16 7.09
N ALA A 73 -6.21 7.02 7.02
CA ALA A 73 -6.52 5.87 7.87
C ALA A 73 -6.41 6.23 9.36
N TRP A 74 -5.35 6.93 9.75
CA TRP A 74 -5.15 7.36 11.13
C TRP A 74 -6.22 8.35 11.61
N ILE A 75 -6.63 9.28 10.76
CA ILE A 75 -7.66 10.26 11.12
C ILE A 75 -9.03 9.55 11.25
N ASN A 76 -9.33 8.60 10.35
CA ASN A 76 -10.56 7.79 10.41
C ASN A 76 -10.62 6.85 11.62
N GLU A 77 -9.48 6.41 12.16
CA GLU A 77 -9.43 5.63 13.41
C GLU A 77 -9.91 6.43 14.65
N ALA A 78 -10.04 7.75 14.57
CA ALA A 78 -10.45 8.57 15.71
C ALA A 78 -11.96 8.45 15.97
N LYS A 79 -12.32 7.95 17.17
CA LYS A 79 -13.71 7.80 17.61
C LYS A 79 -14.39 9.10 18.04
N THR A 80 -13.60 10.12 18.40
CA THR A 80 -14.09 11.41 18.91
C THR A 80 -13.62 12.55 18.01
N GLU A 81 -14.44 13.58 17.87
CA GLU A 81 -14.14 14.76 17.05
C GLU A 81 -12.88 15.48 17.54
N ALA A 82 -12.75 15.64 18.86
CA ALA A 82 -11.59 16.29 19.46
C ALA A 82 -10.26 15.59 19.12
N THR A 83 -10.24 14.25 19.12
CA THR A 83 -9.04 13.49 18.71
C THR A 83 -8.83 13.56 17.22
N ARG A 84 -9.90 13.55 16.42
CA ARG A 84 -9.81 13.70 14.96
C ARG A 84 -9.15 15.03 14.59
N GLN A 85 -9.58 16.12 15.21
CA GLN A 85 -9.04 17.45 14.94
C GLN A 85 -7.54 17.53 15.25
N LYS A 86 -7.11 17.02 16.42
CA LYS A 86 -5.68 16.95 16.77
C LYS A 86 -4.86 16.17 15.75
N ARG A 87 -5.39 15.02 15.27
CA ARG A 87 -4.71 14.20 14.25
C ARG A 87 -4.63 14.90 12.91
N ILE A 88 -5.64 15.68 12.53
CA ILE A 88 -5.62 16.49 11.31
C ILE A 88 -4.52 17.54 11.41
N ASP A 89 -4.45 18.25 12.53
CA ASP A 89 -3.45 19.31 12.73
C ASP A 89 -2.01 18.73 12.71
N GLU A 90 -1.76 17.63 13.44
CA GLU A 90 -0.47 16.91 13.41
C GLU A 90 -0.14 16.35 12.02
N ALA A 91 -1.13 15.80 11.31
CA ALA A 91 -0.92 15.29 9.95
C ALA A 91 -0.52 16.42 9.00
N LEU A 92 -1.15 17.60 9.07
CA LEU A 92 -0.80 18.72 8.19
C LEU A 92 0.62 19.22 8.43
N GLU A 93 1.07 19.27 9.68
CA GLU A 93 2.45 19.65 10.03
C GLU A 93 3.44 18.64 9.43
N TRP A 94 3.23 17.34 9.65
CA TRP A 94 4.17 16.32 9.15
C TRP A 94 4.13 16.16 7.63
N ILE A 95 2.96 16.31 7.01
CA ILE A 95 2.85 16.29 5.55
C ILE A 95 3.55 17.51 4.95
N ALA A 96 3.43 18.70 5.57
CA ALA A 96 4.16 19.88 5.12
C ALA A 96 5.69 19.70 5.23
N GLU A 97 6.16 18.90 6.20
CA GLU A 97 7.56 18.50 6.34
C GLU A 97 7.97 17.29 5.47
N GLY A 98 7.04 16.68 4.72
CA GLY A 98 7.29 15.49 3.89
C GLY A 98 7.56 14.21 4.69
N LYS A 99 7.11 14.15 5.94
CA LYS A 99 7.30 13.00 6.83
C LYS A 99 6.16 12.00 6.69
N LEU A 100 6.51 10.71 6.74
CA LEU A 100 5.59 9.57 6.87
C LEU A 100 4.99 9.49 8.27
N ARG A 101 3.77 8.95 8.46
CA ARG A 101 3.16 8.75 9.81
C ARG A 101 4.09 8.02 10.80
N PHE A 102 4.85 7.03 10.33
CA PHE A 102 5.76 6.22 11.16
C PHE A 102 7.23 6.61 11.04
N TRP A 103 7.53 7.84 10.60
CA TRP A 103 8.91 8.29 10.36
C TRP A 103 9.84 8.11 11.57
N LYS A 104 9.33 8.26 12.80
CA LYS A 104 10.10 8.07 14.04
C LYS A 104 10.57 6.63 14.28
N TYR A 105 9.97 5.67 13.59
CA TYR A 105 10.26 4.23 13.71
C TYR A 105 11.02 3.70 12.48
N MET A 106 11.27 4.53 11.48
CA MET A 106 12.13 4.21 10.34
C MET A 106 13.57 4.52 10.74
N LYS A 107 14.24 3.57 11.38
CA LYS A 107 15.65 3.65 11.73
C LYS A 107 16.40 2.46 11.17
#